data_AF-A0A432JP02-F1
#
_entry.id   AF-A0A432JP02-F1
#
_cell.length_a   1.000
_cell.length_b   1.000
_cell.length_c   1.000
_cell.angle_alpha   90.00
_cell.angle_beta   90.00
_cell.angle_gamma   90.00
#
_symmetry.space_group_name_H-M   'P 1'
#
loop_
_entity.id
_entity.type
_entity.pdbx_description
1 polymer ?
#
loop_
_entity_poly.entity_id
_entity_poly.type
_entity_poly.pdbx_seq_one_letter_code
_entity_poly.pdbx_strand_id
1 'polypeptide(L)'
;MYSKIFYLYHRYKQPKTPHYSMDQKKINDLLNKLSGKMVLEGMPELAYIFDNQGKMLMWNKNIESILGYSAAELFGKDISDFIAPEYQEKTLAAMEAIFREKKEQTVEYELITKSGKRIPYIGSGSLTIVDNEEYFVGMAISTDKLKKTERLLKEQISETEQLKNELYAENIYLREEYIEQHDFDEIIGKSQLLKDALFQVQQVAPTDSIVLLKGETGTDKERFAMAIHQKSKRKDHAFIKVNCHSAN
;
A
#
# COMPACT_ATOMS: atom_id res chain seq x y z
N MET A 1 8.35 -1.87 46.38
CA MET A 1 9.22 -1.37 45.29
C MET A 1 8.52 -0.32 44.41
N TYR A 2 7.40 0.28 44.86
CA TYR A 2 6.61 1.27 44.10
C TYR A 2 6.98 2.75 44.38
N SER A 3 7.92 3.00 45.30
CA SER A 3 8.20 4.36 45.78
C SER A 3 9.32 5.07 45.03
N LYS A 4 10.20 4.36 44.33
CA LYS A 4 11.44 4.94 43.78
C LYS A 4 11.30 5.53 42.37
N ILE A 5 10.40 4.99 41.54
CA ILE A 5 10.16 5.49 40.17
C ILE A 5 9.33 6.79 40.21
N PHE A 6 8.30 6.85 41.08
CA PHE A 6 7.51 8.06 41.32
C PHE A 6 8.36 9.23 41.89
N TYR A 7 9.39 8.91 42.68
CA TYR A 7 10.29 9.91 43.28
C TYR A 7 11.28 10.55 42.29
N LEU A 8 11.61 9.88 41.18
CA LEU A 8 12.49 10.45 40.15
C LEU A 8 11.72 11.39 39.21
N TYR A 9 10.45 11.09 38.92
CA TYR A 9 9.60 11.96 38.09
C TYR A 9 9.17 13.25 38.81
N HIS A 10 8.97 13.20 40.14
CA HIS A 10 8.57 14.38 40.92
C HIS A 10 9.71 15.34 41.29
N ARG A 11 11.00 14.93 41.17
CA ARG A 11 12.13 15.76 41.62
C ARG A 11 12.55 16.86 40.65
N TYR A 12 11.90 16.97 39.49
CA TYR A 12 12.07 18.07 38.53
C TYR A 12 10.91 19.09 38.53
N LYS A 13 10.04 19.11 39.55
CA LYS A 13 9.09 20.22 39.77
C LYS A 13 9.69 21.28 40.72
N GLN A 14 10.46 22.21 40.15
CA GLN A 14 10.57 23.58 40.66
C GLN A 14 9.65 24.45 39.79
N PRO A 15 8.73 25.27 40.34
CA PRO A 15 7.89 26.13 39.54
C PRO A 15 8.71 27.33 39.10
N LYS A 16 9.39 27.20 37.96
CA LYS A 16 9.73 28.38 37.16
C LYS A 16 8.52 28.66 36.28
N THR A 17 7.98 29.87 36.41
CA THR A 17 7.08 30.48 35.42
C THR A 17 7.47 30.02 34.01
N PRO A 18 6.53 29.56 33.16
CA PRO A 18 6.88 29.07 31.83
C PRO A 18 7.44 30.24 31.03
N HIS A 19 8.76 30.31 30.93
CA HIS A 19 9.43 31.12 29.95
C HIS A 19 9.38 30.29 28.67
N TYR A 20 8.36 30.52 27.85
CA TYR A 20 8.28 29.97 26.51
C TYR A 20 9.43 30.59 25.70
N SER A 21 10.61 30.01 25.77
CA SER A 21 11.79 30.48 25.03
C SER A 21 12.01 29.72 23.72
N MET A 22 10.92 29.23 23.11
CA MET A 22 10.91 29.04 21.66
C MET A 22 10.39 30.33 21.04
N ASP A 23 11.33 31.13 20.54
CA ASP A 23 11.06 32.27 19.70
C ASP A 23 10.19 31.79 18.51
N GLN A 24 9.07 32.45 18.19
CA GLN A 24 8.17 32.06 17.08
C GLN A 24 8.95 31.84 15.77
N LYS A 25 10.09 32.51 15.63
CA LYS A 25 11.06 32.37 14.55
C LYS A 25 11.67 30.95 14.45
N LYS A 26 11.97 30.28 15.57
CA LYS A 26 12.49 28.91 15.59
C LYS A 26 11.45 27.87 15.18
N ILE A 27 10.21 28.02 15.62
CA ILE A 27 9.08 27.18 15.18
C ILE A 27 8.86 27.35 13.67
N ASN A 28 8.92 28.60 13.18
CA ASN A 28 8.83 28.90 11.76
C ASN A 28 10.04 28.38 10.95
N ASP A 29 11.24 28.37 11.51
CA ASP A 29 12.41 27.74 10.88
C ASP A 29 12.29 26.22 10.83
N LEU A 30 11.72 25.58 11.86
CA LEU A 30 11.40 24.15 11.86
C LEU A 30 10.35 23.82 10.78
N LEU A 31 9.34 24.69 10.63
CA LEU A 31 8.33 24.62 9.57
C LEU A 31 8.93 24.81 8.16
N ASN A 32 9.88 25.74 8.01
CA ASN A 32 10.49 26.10 6.72
C ASN A 32 11.59 25.11 6.29
N LYS A 33 12.46 24.67 7.19
CA LYS A 33 13.57 23.74 6.88
C LYS A 33 13.07 22.37 6.42
N LEU A 34 11.86 21.97 6.80
CA LEU A 34 11.35 20.63 6.52
C LEU A 34 10.41 20.53 5.31
N SER A 35 9.93 21.63 4.70
CA SER A 35 8.66 21.57 3.94
C SER A 35 7.56 20.83 4.75
N GLY A 36 7.70 20.84 6.07
CA GLY A 36 7.34 19.71 6.94
C GLY A 36 5.88 19.70 7.32
N LYS A 37 5.25 20.88 7.32
CA LYS A 37 3.81 21.00 7.52
C LYS A 37 3.05 20.30 6.41
N MET A 38 3.43 20.48 5.15
CA MET A 38 2.77 19.80 4.01
C MET A 38 2.97 18.29 4.07
N VAL A 39 4.17 17.84 4.45
CA VAL A 39 4.48 16.41 4.61
C VAL A 39 3.67 15.78 5.74
N LEU A 40 3.61 16.42 6.92
CA LEU A 40 2.81 15.95 8.05
C LEU A 40 1.32 15.95 7.73
N GLU A 41 0.81 17.00 7.08
CA GLU A 41 -0.60 17.08 6.67
C GLU A 41 -0.97 16.03 5.62
N GLY A 42 -0.03 15.62 4.77
CA GLY A 42 -0.21 14.54 3.82
C GLY A 42 -0.23 13.14 4.44
N MET A 43 0.13 13.00 5.73
CA MET A 43 0.14 11.69 6.40
C MET A 43 -1.28 11.23 6.76
N PRO A 44 -1.63 9.97 6.46
CA PRO A 44 -3.02 9.50 6.45
C PRO A 44 -3.68 9.32 7.84
N GLU A 45 -2.89 9.29 8.92
CA GLU A 45 -3.40 9.10 10.29
C GLU A 45 -2.82 10.15 11.25
N LEU A 46 -2.29 9.77 12.41
CA LEU A 46 -1.73 10.70 13.37
C LEU A 46 -0.25 10.87 13.09
N ALA A 47 0.20 12.11 12.96
CA ALA A 47 1.62 12.45 12.88
C ALA A 47 1.90 13.62 13.81
N TYR A 48 2.95 13.52 14.62
CA TYR A 48 3.20 14.44 15.71
C TYR A 48 4.69 14.65 16.00
N ILE A 49 4.98 15.77 16.63
CA ILE A 49 6.29 16.11 17.19
C ILE A 49 6.10 16.55 18.63
N PHE A 50 6.87 15.94 19.53
CA PHE A 50 7.00 16.33 20.92
C PHE A 50 8.43 16.80 21.21
N ASP A 51 8.58 17.69 22.19
CA ASP A 51 9.90 18.00 22.75
C ASP A 51 10.42 16.86 23.64
N ASN A 52 11.64 17.04 24.17
CA ASN A 52 12.26 16.09 25.10
C ASN A 52 11.55 15.94 26.46
N GLN A 53 10.56 16.79 26.75
CA GLN A 53 9.72 16.71 27.95
C GLN A 53 8.35 16.07 27.67
N GLY A 54 8.10 15.64 26.43
CA GLY A 54 6.82 15.06 26.03
C GLY A 54 5.73 16.09 25.80
N LYS A 55 6.08 17.36 25.56
CA LYS A 55 5.11 18.41 25.22
C LYS A 55 4.90 18.51 23.73
N MET A 56 3.63 18.51 23.33
CA MET A 56 3.22 18.51 21.93
C MET A 56 3.57 19.85 21.29
N LEU A 57 4.40 19.81 20.24
CA LEU A 57 4.84 20.98 19.50
C LEU A 57 4.11 21.13 18.17
N MET A 58 3.93 20.02 17.46
CA MET A 58 3.35 19.99 16.12
C MET A 58 2.55 18.71 15.90
N TRP A 59 1.55 18.81 15.02
CA TRP A 59 0.69 17.70 14.62
C TRP A 59 0.10 17.98 13.24
N ASN A 60 -0.46 16.94 12.61
CA ASN A 60 -1.32 17.08 11.44
C ASN A 60 -2.79 17.25 11.81
N LYS A 61 -3.63 17.74 10.88
CA LYS A 61 -5.04 18.07 11.16
C LYS A 61 -5.90 16.89 11.61
N ASN A 62 -5.46 15.67 11.31
CA ASN A 62 -6.10 14.45 11.76
C ASN A 62 -6.13 14.33 13.30
N ILE A 63 -5.10 14.81 14.01
CA ILE A 63 -5.07 14.79 15.49
C ILE A 63 -6.22 15.62 16.07
N GLU A 64 -6.45 16.83 15.57
CA GLU A 64 -7.56 17.68 16.02
C GLU A 64 -8.91 16.99 15.80
N SER A 65 -9.08 16.41 14.60
CA SER A 65 -10.34 15.76 14.20
C SER A 65 -10.63 14.48 14.98
N ILE A 66 -9.60 13.66 15.25
CA ILE A 66 -9.73 12.36 15.92
C ILE A 66 -9.83 12.53 17.44
N LEU A 67 -8.98 13.38 18.04
CA LEU A 67 -8.97 13.57 19.48
C LEU A 67 -10.01 14.60 19.95
N GLY A 68 -10.52 15.47 19.07
CA GLY A 68 -11.53 16.47 19.39
C GLY A 68 -11.00 17.70 20.14
N TYR A 69 -9.68 17.91 20.13
CA TYR A 69 -9.05 19.10 20.70
C TYR A 69 -8.79 20.13 19.60
N SER A 70 -8.92 21.42 19.94
CA SER A 70 -8.49 22.51 19.05
C SER A 70 -6.97 22.66 19.07
N ALA A 71 -6.42 23.27 18.02
CA ALA A 71 -4.99 23.57 17.94
C ALA A 71 -4.43 24.33 19.16
N ALA A 72 -5.21 25.29 19.68
CA ALA A 72 -4.82 26.07 20.86
C ALA A 72 -4.77 25.22 22.15
N GLU A 73 -5.60 24.18 22.23
CA GLU A 73 -5.61 23.26 23.37
C GLU A 73 -4.52 22.19 23.28
N LEU A 74 -4.10 21.81 22.06
CA LEU A 74 -3.09 20.78 21.82
C LEU A 74 -1.67 21.27 22.12
N PHE A 75 -1.38 22.54 21.83
CA PHE A 75 -0.05 23.08 21.99
C PHE A 75 0.44 22.99 23.44
N GLY A 76 1.58 22.33 23.65
CA GLY A 76 2.17 22.14 24.97
C GLY A 76 1.47 21.10 25.86
N LYS A 77 0.46 20.37 25.36
CA LYS A 77 -0.11 19.23 26.10
C LYS A 77 0.88 18.11 26.27
N ASP A 78 0.75 17.39 27.37
CA ASP A 78 1.59 16.24 27.66
C ASP A 78 1.13 15.03 26.86
N ILE A 79 2.07 14.23 26.34
CA ILE A 79 1.74 12.98 25.65
C ILE A 79 0.88 12.04 26.53
N SER A 80 1.10 12.04 27.85
CA SER A 80 0.33 11.22 28.79
C SER A 80 -1.14 11.66 28.93
N ASP A 81 -1.48 12.90 28.60
CA ASP A 81 -2.87 13.40 28.64
C ASP A 81 -3.77 12.65 27.65
N PHE A 82 -3.19 12.09 26.59
CA PHE A 82 -3.91 11.40 25.54
C PHE A 82 -3.87 9.88 25.69
N ILE A 83 -3.02 9.32 26.54
CA ILE A 83 -2.80 7.87 26.63
C ILE A 83 -3.57 7.32 27.82
N ALA A 84 -4.26 6.20 27.61
CA ALA A 84 -4.97 5.50 28.67
C ALA A 84 -4.01 5.09 29.82
N PRO A 85 -4.41 5.23 31.10
CA PRO A 85 -3.52 5.09 32.25
C PRO A 85 -2.70 3.79 32.26
N GLU A 86 -3.30 2.69 31.79
CA GLU A 86 -2.69 1.37 31.76
C GLU A 86 -1.52 1.26 30.77
N TYR A 87 -1.45 2.18 29.80
CA TYR A 87 -0.42 2.22 28.75
C TYR A 87 0.62 3.32 28.95
N GLN A 88 0.41 4.24 29.92
CA GLN A 88 1.29 5.40 30.13
C GLN A 88 2.73 4.98 30.47
N GLU A 89 2.90 4.07 31.43
CA GLU A 89 4.24 3.62 31.88
C GLU A 89 5.05 3.03 30.72
N LYS A 90 4.44 2.10 29.97
CA LYS A 90 5.06 1.45 28.82
C LYS A 90 5.41 2.47 27.72
N THR A 91 4.51 3.41 27.45
CA THR A 91 4.71 4.38 26.36
C THR A 91 5.79 5.40 26.70
N LEU A 92 5.82 5.88 27.95
CA LEU A 92 6.87 6.78 28.42
C LEU A 92 8.24 6.07 28.43
N ALA A 93 8.30 4.81 28.89
CA ALA A 93 9.53 4.02 28.85
C ALA A 93 10.04 3.82 27.41
N ALA A 94 9.14 3.58 26.45
CA ALA A 94 9.50 3.50 25.03
C ALA A 94 10.04 4.84 24.51
N MET A 95 9.39 5.96 24.85
CA MET A 95 9.87 7.29 24.49
C MET A 95 11.25 7.58 25.09
N GLU A 96 11.48 7.31 26.37
CA GLU A 96 12.78 7.46 27.01
C GLU A 96 13.87 6.59 26.34
N ALA A 97 13.52 5.36 25.94
CA ALA A 97 14.44 4.49 25.22
C ALA A 97 14.85 5.08 23.86
N ILE A 98 13.97 5.80 23.17
CA ILE A 98 14.32 6.50 21.92
C ILE A 98 15.43 7.52 22.16
N PHE A 99 15.30 8.38 23.18
CA PHE A 99 16.32 9.38 23.49
C PHE A 99 17.64 8.74 23.94
N ARG A 100 17.55 7.72 24.79
CA ARG A 100 18.74 7.03 25.34
C ARG A 100 19.49 6.22 24.28
N GLU A 101 18.77 5.46 23.47
CA GLU A 101 19.33 4.46 22.55
C GLU A 101 19.46 4.97 21.13
N LYS A 102 18.85 6.11 20.81
CA LYS A 102 18.81 6.72 19.47
C LYS A 102 18.27 5.77 18.41
N LYS A 103 17.33 4.92 18.80
CA LYS A 103 16.65 3.94 17.95
C LYS A 103 15.16 4.20 17.92
N GLU A 104 14.55 3.85 16.79
CA GLU A 104 13.11 3.83 16.65
C GLU A 104 12.49 2.83 17.63
N GLN A 105 11.36 3.21 18.23
CA GLN A 105 10.55 2.34 19.08
C GLN A 105 9.12 2.31 18.57
N THR A 106 8.46 1.16 18.75
CA THR A 106 7.05 0.96 18.42
C THR A 106 6.31 0.45 19.64
N VAL A 107 5.14 1.01 19.91
CA VAL A 107 4.33 0.70 21.09
C VAL A 107 2.84 0.74 20.77
N GLU A 108 2.12 -0.28 21.23
CA GLU A 108 0.66 -0.29 21.23
C GLU A 108 0.12 0.39 22.49
N TYR A 109 -0.88 1.25 22.29
CA TYR A 109 -1.57 2.00 23.33
C TYR A 109 -2.99 2.35 22.94
N GLU A 110 -3.80 2.76 23.91
CA GLU A 110 -5.11 3.36 23.66
C GLU A 110 -5.03 4.87 23.84
N LEU A 111 -5.54 5.60 22.85
CA LEU A 111 -5.75 7.04 22.97
C LEU A 111 -7.12 7.33 23.58
N ILE A 112 -7.17 8.31 24.47
CA ILE A 112 -8.38 8.87 25.06
C ILE A 112 -8.64 10.24 24.41
N THR A 113 -9.75 10.32 23.67
CA THR A 113 -10.23 11.57 23.07
C THR A 113 -10.81 12.52 24.14
N LYS A 114 -11.02 13.79 23.77
CA LYS A 114 -11.65 14.79 24.66
C LYS A 114 -13.04 14.38 25.17
N SER A 115 -13.78 13.59 24.39
CA SER A 115 -15.10 13.06 24.78
C SER A 115 -15.03 11.81 25.66
N GLY A 116 -13.82 11.30 25.95
CA GLY A 116 -13.59 10.08 26.73
C GLY A 116 -13.60 8.79 25.91
N LYS A 117 -13.83 8.85 24.59
CA LYS A 117 -13.73 7.67 23.72
C LYS A 117 -12.31 7.13 23.71
N ARG A 118 -12.15 5.82 23.91
CA ARG A 118 -10.88 5.09 23.77
C ARG A 118 -10.74 4.56 22.34
N ILE A 119 -9.56 4.71 21.76
CA ILE A 119 -9.25 4.24 20.40
C ILE A 119 -7.90 3.53 20.42
N PRO A 120 -7.82 2.25 19.99
CA PRO A 120 -6.56 1.52 20.01
C PRO A 120 -5.67 1.96 18.83
N TYR A 121 -4.40 2.20 19.15
CA TYR A 121 -3.37 2.68 18.23
C TYR A 121 -2.08 1.88 18.41
N ILE A 122 -1.33 1.76 17.32
CA ILE A 122 0.08 1.41 17.34
C ILE A 122 0.86 2.64 16.88
N GLY A 123 1.76 3.12 17.72
CA GLY A 123 2.60 4.29 17.44
C GLY A 123 4.06 3.89 17.27
N SER A 124 4.70 4.48 16.28
CA SER A 124 6.14 4.35 16.03
C SER A 124 6.75 5.74 16.04
N GLY A 125 7.93 5.88 16.61
CA GLY A 125 8.64 7.15 16.57
C GLY A 125 10.12 7.04 16.83
N SER A 126 10.81 8.14 16.56
CA SER A 126 12.27 8.24 16.57
C SER A 126 12.72 9.63 17.02
N LEU A 127 14.02 9.72 17.31
CA LEU A 127 14.69 10.95 17.68
C LEU A 127 15.05 11.75 16.42
N THR A 128 14.82 13.06 16.44
CA THR A 128 15.43 13.99 15.49
C THR A 128 16.13 15.12 16.23
N ILE A 129 17.15 15.70 15.61
CA ILE A 129 17.94 16.79 16.19
C ILE A 129 17.85 18.00 15.26
N VAL A 130 17.37 19.12 15.77
CA VAL A 130 17.27 20.39 15.03
C VAL A 130 17.91 21.49 15.87
N ASP A 131 18.89 22.18 15.29
CA ASP A 131 19.62 23.27 15.95
C ASP A 131 20.20 22.85 17.33
N ASN A 132 20.71 21.62 17.39
CA ASN A 132 21.30 20.98 18.57
C ASN A 132 20.31 20.69 19.74
N GLU A 133 19.02 20.75 19.46
CA GLU A 133 17.93 20.35 20.36
C GLU A 133 17.30 19.04 19.88
N GLU A 134 16.90 18.20 20.84
CA GLU A 134 16.37 16.85 20.61
C GLU A 134 14.83 16.84 20.64
N TYR A 135 14.22 16.20 19.64
CA TYR A 135 12.77 16.09 19.49
C TYR A 135 12.35 14.65 19.19
N PHE A 136 11.17 14.28 19.69
CA PHE A 136 10.53 13.01 19.37
C PHE A 136 9.53 13.23 18.23
N VAL A 137 9.73 12.52 17.12
CA VAL A 137 8.81 12.55 15.97
C VAL A 137 8.20 11.17 15.83
N GLY A 138 6.89 11.12 15.67
CA GLY A 138 6.20 9.84 15.56
C GLY A 138 4.95 9.90 14.70
N MET A 139 4.50 8.72 14.35
CA MET A 139 3.23 8.46 13.71
C MET A 139 2.46 7.42 14.50
N ALA A 140 1.13 7.45 14.40
CA ALA A 140 0.31 6.40 14.97
C ALA A 140 -0.83 6.01 14.03
N ILE A 141 -1.08 4.71 13.95
CA ILE A 141 -2.09 4.09 13.11
C ILE A 141 -3.10 3.34 13.99
N SER A 142 -4.39 3.51 13.73
CA SER A 142 -5.45 2.82 14.45
C SER A 142 -5.46 1.34 14.08
N THR A 143 -5.39 0.48 15.09
CA THR A 143 -5.38 -0.98 14.86
C THR A 143 -6.74 -1.49 14.40
N ASP A 144 -7.85 -0.85 14.82
CA ASP A 144 -9.19 -1.18 14.35
C ASP A 144 -9.39 -0.83 12.87
N LYS A 145 -8.91 0.36 12.45
CA LYS A 145 -8.98 0.78 11.05
C LYS A 145 -8.11 -0.12 10.17
N LEU A 146 -6.92 -0.50 10.66
CA LEU A 146 -6.03 -1.44 9.98
C LEU A 146 -6.71 -2.81 9.78
N LYS A 147 -7.27 -3.40 10.85
CA LYS A 147 -8.00 -4.68 10.77
C LYS A 147 -9.20 -4.64 9.83
N LYS A 148 -9.98 -3.55 9.87
CA LYS A 148 -11.14 -3.37 8.97
C LYS A 148 -10.71 -3.29 7.51
N THR A 149 -9.64 -2.54 7.23
CA THR A 149 -9.09 -2.40 5.88
C THR A 149 -8.54 -3.74 5.38
N GLU A 150 -7.80 -4.46 6.22
CA GLU A 150 -7.28 -5.80 5.89
C GLU A 150 -8.40 -6.79 5.57
N ARG A 151 -9.48 -6.79 6.36
CA ARG A 151 -10.65 -7.65 6.12
C ARG A 151 -11.32 -7.33 4.78
N LEU A 152 -11.56 -6.05 4.50
CA LEU A 152 -12.18 -5.63 3.24
C LEU A 152 -11.31 -6.01 2.04
N LEU A 153 -9.99 -5.82 2.14
CA LEU A 153 -9.05 -6.22 1.10
C LEU A 153 -9.09 -7.74 0.86
N LYS A 154 -9.15 -8.56 1.91
CA LYS A 154 -9.29 -10.02 1.78
C LYS A 154 -10.59 -10.42 1.09
N GLU A 155 -11.70 -9.79 1.45
CA GLU A 155 -13.01 -10.03 0.81
C GLU A 155 -12.96 -9.67 -0.68
N GLN A 156 -12.39 -8.52 -1.04
CA GLN A 156 -12.24 -8.09 -2.45
C GLN A 156 -11.31 -8.98 -3.27
N ILE A 157 -10.20 -9.45 -2.69
CA ILE A 157 -9.28 -10.38 -3.36
C ILE A 157 -10.01 -11.69 -3.64
N SER A 158 -10.74 -12.23 -2.66
CA SER A 158 -11.51 -13.46 -2.81
C SER A 158 -12.57 -13.34 -3.92
N GLU A 159 -13.31 -12.23 -3.97
CA GLU A 159 -14.31 -11.97 -5.01
C GLU A 159 -13.67 -11.86 -6.40
N THR A 160 -12.53 -11.14 -6.50
CA THR A 160 -11.79 -10.98 -7.75
C THR A 160 -11.28 -12.33 -8.27
N GLU A 161 -10.80 -13.20 -7.38
CA GLU A 161 -10.35 -14.55 -7.75
C GLU A 161 -11.51 -15.44 -8.23
N GLN A 162 -12.67 -15.36 -7.59
CA GLN A 162 -13.87 -16.08 -8.01
C GLN A 162 -14.32 -15.65 -9.40
N LEU A 163 -14.52 -14.34 -9.61
CA LEU A 163 -14.91 -13.79 -10.90
C LEU A 163 -13.90 -14.11 -12.00
N LYS A 164 -12.60 -14.05 -11.69
CA LYS A 164 -11.54 -14.44 -12.62
C LYS A 164 -11.67 -15.90 -13.04
N ASN A 165 -11.89 -16.81 -12.11
CA ASN A 165 -12.04 -18.23 -12.40
C ASN A 165 -13.30 -18.53 -13.22
N GLU A 166 -14.42 -17.89 -12.89
CA GLU A 166 -15.66 -17.98 -13.67
C GLU A 166 -15.47 -17.49 -15.10
N LEU A 167 -14.83 -16.33 -15.27
CA LEU A 167 -14.51 -15.77 -16.57
C LEU A 167 -13.60 -16.69 -17.38
N TYR A 168 -12.60 -17.33 -16.76
CA TYR A 168 -11.75 -18.29 -17.46
C TYR A 168 -12.52 -19.54 -17.90
N ALA A 169 -13.38 -20.08 -17.04
CA ALA A 169 -14.20 -21.23 -17.38
C ALA A 169 -15.15 -20.92 -18.54
N GLU A 170 -15.82 -19.76 -18.49
CA GLU A 170 -16.67 -19.29 -19.59
C GLU A 170 -15.86 -19.05 -20.87
N ASN A 171 -14.67 -18.45 -20.77
CA ASN A 171 -13.82 -18.21 -21.94
C ASN A 171 -13.36 -19.52 -22.61
N ILE A 172 -13.02 -20.55 -21.82
CA ILE A 172 -12.67 -21.87 -22.35
C ILE A 172 -13.91 -22.48 -23.03
N TYR A 173 -15.06 -22.51 -22.34
CA TYR A 173 -16.29 -23.07 -22.89
C TYR A 173 -16.69 -22.43 -24.22
N LEU A 174 -16.73 -21.09 -24.29
CA LEU A 174 -17.07 -20.35 -25.50
C LEU A 174 -16.06 -20.59 -26.63
N ARG A 175 -14.76 -20.73 -26.31
CA ARG A 175 -13.75 -21.08 -27.32
C ARG A 175 -13.96 -22.48 -27.87
N GLU A 176 -14.28 -23.44 -27.00
CA GLU A 176 -14.54 -24.82 -27.42
C GLU A 176 -15.76 -24.89 -28.33
N GLU A 177 -16.88 -24.28 -27.92
CA GLU A 177 -18.10 -24.19 -28.74
C GLU A 177 -17.84 -23.51 -30.09
N TYR A 178 -17.10 -22.40 -30.08
CA TYR A 178 -16.79 -21.64 -31.30
C TYR A 178 -15.93 -22.44 -32.28
N ILE A 179 -14.97 -23.24 -31.80
CA ILE A 179 -14.16 -24.12 -32.64
C ILE A 179 -15.00 -25.27 -33.20
N GLU A 180 -15.86 -25.89 -32.39
CA GLU A 180 -16.76 -26.96 -32.84
C GLU A 180 -17.73 -26.49 -33.94
N GLN A 181 -18.16 -25.24 -33.91
CA GLN A 181 -19.02 -24.67 -34.97
C GLN A 181 -18.27 -24.32 -36.28
N HIS A 182 -16.95 -24.19 -36.24
CA HIS A 182 -16.16 -23.63 -37.34
C HIS A 182 -15.09 -24.62 -37.81
N ASP A 183 -15.55 -25.73 -38.42
CA ASP A 183 -14.77 -26.87 -38.94
C ASP A 183 -13.37 -26.52 -39.44
N PHE A 184 -12.39 -27.29 -38.97
CA PHE A 184 -11.02 -27.34 -39.48
C PHE A 184 -10.74 -28.75 -40.00
N ASP A 185 -11.26 -29.08 -41.18
CA ASP A 185 -11.29 -30.44 -41.74
C ASP A 185 -9.93 -31.15 -41.79
N GLU A 186 -8.83 -30.39 -41.89
CA GLU A 186 -7.47 -30.94 -42.03
C GLU A 186 -6.64 -31.02 -40.73
N ILE A 187 -7.11 -30.44 -39.62
CA ILE A 187 -6.35 -30.35 -38.36
C ILE A 187 -7.07 -31.13 -37.27
N ILE A 188 -6.53 -32.31 -36.93
CA ILE A 188 -7.11 -33.21 -35.92
C ILE A 188 -6.33 -33.09 -34.61
N GLY A 189 -7.01 -32.75 -33.52
CA GLY A 189 -6.47 -32.88 -32.17
C GLY A 189 -7.37 -32.28 -31.09
N LYS A 190 -7.11 -32.62 -29.83
CA LYS A 190 -7.97 -32.28 -28.69
C LYS A 190 -7.27 -31.45 -27.60
N SER A 191 -5.99 -31.14 -27.75
CA SER A 191 -5.24 -30.42 -26.72
C SER A 191 -5.67 -28.95 -26.64
N GLN A 192 -5.67 -28.37 -25.43
CA GLN A 192 -6.03 -26.97 -25.23
C GLN A 192 -5.11 -26.02 -26.03
N LEU A 193 -3.82 -26.34 -26.11
CA LEU A 193 -2.84 -25.58 -26.90
C LEU A 193 -3.19 -25.54 -28.40
N LEU A 194 -3.68 -26.66 -28.96
CA LEU A 194 -4.13 -26.69 -30.35
C LEU A 194 -5.40 -25.87 -30.54
N LYS A 195 -6.37 -26.02 -29.63
CA LYS A 195 -7.61 -25.23 -29.65
C LYS A 195 -7.32 -23.73 -29.59
N ASP A 196 -6.43 -23.30 -28.70
CA ASP A 196 -6.00 -21.90 -28.59
C ASP A 196 -5.34 -21.39 -29.88
N ALA A 197 -4.49 -22.19 -30.52
CA ALA A 197 -3.88 -21.83 -31.79
C ALA A 197 -4.90 -21.73 -32.93
N LEU A 198 -5.87 -22.64 -33.00
CA LEU A 198 -6.97 -22.61 -33.98
C LEU A 198 -7.91 -21.43 -33.76
N PHE A 199 -8.18 -21.06 -32.51
CA PHE A 199 -8.91 -19.85 -32.17
C PHE A 199 -8.19 -18.60 -32.69
N GLN A 200 -6.86 -18.50 -32.51
CA GLN A 200 -6.07 -17.41 -33.08
C GLN A 200 -6.13 -17.37 -34.61
N VAL A 201 -6.12 -18.53 -35.27
CA VAL A 201 -6.31 -18.62 -36.73
C VAL A 201 -7.65 -18.01 -37.14
N GLN A 202 -8.76 -18.32 -36.44
CA GLN A 202 -10.08 -17.75 -36.75
C GLN A 202 -10.15 -16.23 -36.52
N GLN A 203 -9.43 -15.71 -35.52
CA GLN A 203 -9.39 -14.26 -35.28
C GLN A 203 -8.60 -13.52 -36.35
N VAL A 204 -7.48 -14.10 -36.82
CA VAL A 204 -6.59 -13.41 -37.76
C VAL A 204 -6.96 -13.63 -39.23
N ALA A 205 -7.52 -14.78 -39.59
CA ALA A 205 -7.83 -15.13 -40.97
C ALA A 205 -8.77 -14.13 -41.69
N PRO A 206 -9.84 -13.60 -41.06
CA PRO A 206 -10.71 -12.61 -41.70
C PRO A 206 -10.05 -11.23 -41.90
N THR A 207 -8.89 -10.99 -41.28
CA THR A 207 -8.16 -9.72 -41.33
C THR A 207 -7.13 -9.71 -42.46
N ASP A 208 -6.66 -8.52 -42.85
CA ASP A 208 -5.61 -8.37 -43.87
C ASP A 208 -4.18 -8.35 -43.29
N SER A 209 -4.03 -8.74 -42.03
CA SER A 209 -2.78 -8.70 -41.26
C SER A 209 -1.73 -9.70 -41.78
N ILE A 210 -0.45 -9.36 -41.62
CA ILE A 210 0.65 -10.30 -41.83
C ILE A 210 0.74 -11.23 -40.62
N VAL A 211 0.74 -12.54 -40.85
CA VAL A 211 0.77 -13.57 -39.79
C VAL A 211 2.13 -14.25 -39.75
N LEU A 212 2.74 -14.31 -38.57
CA LEU A 212 3.96 -15.06 -38.31
C LEU A 212 3.64 -16.33 -37.51
N LEU A 213 3.82 -17.50 -38.15
CA LEU A 213 3.64 -18.80 -37.49
C LEU A 213 4.94 -19.25 -36.83
N LYS A 214 4.90 -19.43 -35.50
CA LYS A 214 6.03 -19.92 -34.70
C LYS A 214 5.73 -21.33 -34.18
N GLY A 215 6.77 -22.17 -34.08
CA GLY A 215 6.66 -23.53 -33.58
C GLY A 215 7.91 -24.34 -33.89
N GLU A 216 8.17 -25.40 -33.13
CA GLU A 216 9.31 -26.30 -33.32
C GLU A 216 9.28 -26.99 -34.69
N THR A 217 10.42 -27.53 -35.14
CA THR A 217 10.49 -28.31 -36.37
C THR A 217 9.59 -29.55 -36.25
N GLY A 218 8.77 -29.83 -37.25
CA GLY A 218 7.83 -30.96 -37.24
C GLY A 218 6.44 -30.68 -36.66
N THR A 219 6.10 -29.41 -36.37
CA THR A 219 4.77 -29.00 -35.84
C THR A 219 3.73 -28.65 -36.92
N ASP A 220 3.94 -29.08 -38.16
CA ASP A 220 3.02 -28.87 -39.30
C ASP A 220 2.47 -27.44 -39.45
N LYS A 221 3.32 -26.42 -39.23
CA LYS A 221 2.97 -24.99 -39.42
C LYS A 221 2.33 -24.69 -40.77
N GLU A 222 2.61 -25.51 -41.78
CA GLU A 222 1.99 -25.42 -43.10
C GLU A 222 0.47 -25.67 -43.07
N ARG A 223 -0.01 -26.60 -42.24
CA ARG A 223 -1.46 -26.84 -42.06
C ARG A 223 -2.15 -25.61 -41.46
N PHE A 224 -1.51 -24.94 -40.51
CA PHE A 224 -2.01 -23.68 -39.95
C PHE A 224 -2.02 -22.55 -40.99
N ALA A 225 -0.98 -22.44 -41.82
CA ALA A 225 -0.94 -21.46 -42.91
C ALA A 225 -2.07 -21.69 -43.92
N MET A 226 -2.32 -22.95 -44.26
CA MET A 226 -3.43 -23.35 -45.14
C MET A 226 -4.79 -23.02 -44.52
N ALA A 227 -4.97 -23.33 -43.23
CA ALA A 227 -6.20 -23.03 -42.50
C ALA A 227 -6.49 -21.51 -42.45
N ILE A 228 -5.45 -20.68 -42.23
CA ILE A 228 -5.57 -19.22 -42.31
C ILE A 228 -6.03 -18.80 -43.70
N HIS A 229 -5.38 -19.32 -44.76
CA HIS A 229 -5.72 -18.97 -46.14
C HIS A 229 -7.17 -19.33 -46.48
N GLN A 230 -7.60 -20.56 -46.19
CA GLN A 230 -8.95 -21.06 -46.47
C GLN A 230 -10.06 -20.27 -45.77
N LYS A 231 -9.81 -19.81 -44.52
CA LYS A 231 -10.76 -19.00 -43.74
C LYS A 231 -10.59 -17.49 -43.93
N SER A 232 -9.69 -17.06 -44.80
CA SER A 232 -9.46 -15.64 -45.09
C SER A 232 -10.25 -15.13 -46.29
N LYS A 233 -10.27 -13.80 -46.46
CA LYS A 233 -10.74 -13.16 -47.70
C LYS A 233 -9.91 -13.55 -48.94
N ARG A 234 -8.74 -14.17 -48.74
CA ARG A 234 -7.80 -14.55 -49.81
C ARG A 234 -7.95 -15.99 -50.28
N LYS A 235 -8.93 -16.73 -49.76
CA LYS A 235 -9.16 -18.16 -50.06
C LYS A 235 -9.29 -18.47 -51.56
N ASP A 236 -9.81 -17.52 -52.35
CA ASP A 236 -10.03 -17.68 -53.80
C ASP A 236 -8.76 -17.37 -54.62
N HIS A 237 -7.68 -16.91 -53.98
CA HIS A 237 -6.38 -16.68 -54.61
C HIS A 237 -5.43 -17.85 -54.40
N ALA A 238 -4.46 -18.01 -55.30
CA ALA A 238 -3.46 -19.07 -55.21
C ALA A 238 -2.67 -19.00 -53.88
N PHE A 239 -2.56 -20.13 -53.20
CA PHE A 239 -1.68 -20.30 -52.04
C PHE A 239 -0.26 -20.62 -52.53
N ILE A 240 0.65 -19.64 -52.40
CA ILE A 240 2.04 -19.80 -52.85
C ILE A 240 2.92 -20.12 -51.65
N LYS A 241 3.46 -21.34 -51.62
CA LYS A 241 4.45 -21.76 -50.63
C LYS A 241 5.84 -21.39 -51.12
N VAL A 242 6.52 -20.49 -50.39
CA VAL A 242 7.93 -20.17 -50.61
C VAL A 242 8.75 -20.77 -49.47
N ASN A 243 9.59 -21.75 -49.76
CA ASN A 243 10.51 -22.31 -48.79
C ASN A 243 11.78 -21.46 -48.75
N CYS A 244 12.06 -20.81 -47.62
CA CYS A 244 13.31 -20.10 -47.40
C CYS A 244 14.44 -21.05 -46.94
N HIS A 245 14.63 -22.18 -47.65
CA HIS A 245 15.79 -23.04 -47.46
C HIS A 245 16.81 -22.76 -48.58
N SER A 246 17.97 -22.27 -48.15
CA SER A 246 19.23 -22.02 -48.88
C SER A 246 19.26 -20.91 -49.94
N ALA A 247 19.85 -19.78 -49.55
CA ALA A 247 20.91 -19.15 -50.33
C ALA A 247 22.03 -18.76 -49.34
N ASN A 248 23.11 -19.57 -49.32
CA ASN A 248 24.43 -19.41 -48.71
C ASN A 248 24.56 -18.72 -47.34
#